data_AF-A0A1I1AGV7-F1
#
_entry.id   AF-A0A1I1AGV7-F1
#
_cell.length_a   1.000
_cell.length_b   1.000
_cell.length_c   1.000
_cell.angle_alpha   90.00
_cell.angle_beta   90.00
_cell.angle_gamma   90.00
#
_symmetry.space_group_name_H-M   'P 1'
#
loop_
_entity.id
_entity.type
_entity.pdbx_description
1 polymer ?
#
loop_
_entity_poly.entity_id
_entity_poly.type
_entity_poly.pdbx_seq_one_letter_code
_entity_poly.pdbx_strand_id
1 'polypeptide(L)'
;MTKRLFVTTILLAVAAFFYSKYVRNVPVIIPFEVIRNSVLFKVEIEGKLYIFLFDTGARTVISPKLKEKLNIKETGSPLRLRLLR
;
A
#
# COMPACT_ATOMS: atom_id res chain seq x y z
N MET A 1 -15.30 20.42 -40.13
CA MET A 1 -14.14 19.78 -39.47
C MET A 1 -14.19 19.86 -37.94
N THR A 2 -14.59 21.01 -37.38
CA THR A 2 -14.67 21.29 -35.92
C THR A 2 -15.63 20.41 -35.12
N LYS A 3 -16.81 20.05 -35.65
CA LYS A 3 -17.78 19.19 -34.94
C LYS A 3 -17.26 17.76 -34.69
N ARG A 4 -16.53 17.19 -35.66
CA ARG A 4 -15.91 15.87 -35.51
C ARG A 4 -14.80 15.91 -34.46
N LEU A 5 -13.99 16.97 -34.48
CA LEU A 5 -12.93 17.20 -33.50
C LEU A 5 -13.49 17.31 -32.07
N PHE A 6 -14.58 18.06 -31.89
CA PHE A 6 -15.23 18.22 -30.59
C PHE A 6 -15.78 16.90 -30.03
N VAL A 7 -16.45 16.11 -30.88
CA VAL A 7 -16.97 14.79 -30.48
C VAL A 7 -15.82 13.85 -30.12
N THR A 8 -14.73 13.83 -30.88
CA THR A 8 -13.56 12.99 -30.56
C THR A 8 -12.92 13.37 -29.23
N THR A 9 -12.86 14.66 -28.89
CA THR A 9 -12.30 15.11 -27.61
C THR A 9 -13.17 14.69 -26.44
N ILE A 10 -14.49 14.78 -26.56
CA ILE A 10 -15.42 14.30 -25.52
C ILE A 10 -15.27 12.79 -25.33
N LEU A 11 -15.21 12.03 -26.43
CA LEU A 11 -15.07 10.58 -26.37
C LEU A 11 -13.78 10.14 -25.68
N LEU A 12 -12.66 10.83 -25.98
CA LEU A 12 -11.37 10.62 -25.30
C LEU A 12 -11.43 10.96 -23.81
N ALA A 13 -12.07 12.08 -23.44
CA ALA A 13 -12.21 12.48 -22.05
C ALA A 13 -13.04 11.47 -21.24
N VAL A 14 -14.13 10.97 -21.82
CA VAL A 14 -14.98 9.94 -21.21
C VAL A 14 -14.21 8.63 -21.04
N ALA A 15 -13.49 8.17 -22.08
CA ALA A 15 -12.66 6.97 -22.00
C ALA A 15 -11.56 7.09 -20.93
N ALA A 16 -10.88 8.24 -20.85
CA ALA A 16 -9.86 8.50 -19.84
C ALA A 16 -10.44 8.49 -18.41
N PHE A 17 -11.64 9.05 -18.21
CA PHE A 17 -12.34 9.02 -16.93
C PHE A 17 -12.66 7.59 -16.48
N PHE A 18 -13.16 6.75 -17.38
CA PHE A 18 -13.44 5.34 -17.06
C PHE A 18 -12.15 4.52 -16.83
N TYR A 19 -11.10 4.76 -17.62
CA TYR A 19 -9.79 4.14 -17.42
C TYR A 19 -9.21 4.46 -16.03
N SER A 20 -9.24 5.74 -15.63
CA SER A 20 -8.81 6.18 -14.29
C SER A 20 -9.58 5.49 -13.16
N LYS A 21 -10.90 5.28 -13.34
CA LYS A 21 -11.72 4.57 -12.34
C LYS A 21 -11.39 3.08 -12.26
N TYR A 22 -11.08 2.45 -13.40
CA TYR A 22 -10.77 1.01 -13.47
C TYR A 22 -9.40 0.68 -12.87
N VAL A 23 -8.37 1.49 -13.17
CA VAL A 23 -6.99 1.26 -12.69
C VAL A 23 -6.86 1.40 -11.16
N ARG A 24 -7.75 2.14 -10.50
CA ARG A 24 -7.66 2.37 -9.05
C ARG A 24 -7.92 1.14 -8.17
N ASN A 25 -8.53 0.09 -8.70
CA ASN A 25 -8.94 -1.09 -7.91
C ASN A 25 -8.31 -2.39 -8.41
N VAL A 26 -7.01 -2.36 -8.73
CA VAL A 26 -6.29 -3.61 -9.00
C VAL A 26 -6.00 -4.29 -7.65
N PRO A 27 -6.50 -5.52 -7.40
CA PRO A 27 -6.17 -6.24 -6.19
C PRO A 27 -4.68 -6.53 -6.16
N VAL A 28 -4.01 -6.11 -5.09
CA VAL A 28 -2.60 -6.41 -4.85
C VAL A 28 -2.53 -7.66 -4.00
N ILE A 29 -1.74 -8.64 -4.46
CA ILE A 29 -1.44 -9.85 -3.69
C ILE A 29 -0.17 -9.59 -2.88
N ILE A 30 -0.26 -9.71 -1.57
CA ILE A 30 0.89 -9.61 -0.67
C ILE A 30 1.32 -11.04 -0.30
N PRO A 31 2.56 -11.46 -0.58
CA PRO A 31 3.03 -12.80 -0.23
C PRO A 31 3.19 -12.94 1.30
N PHE A 32 2.73 -14.07 1.84
CA PHE A 32 2.87 -14.41 3.25
C PHE A 32 3.11 -15.91 3.44
N GLU A 33 3.64 -16.26 4.60
CA GLU A 33 3.86 -17.64 5.04
C GLU A 33 3.05 -17.90 6.31
N VAL A 34 2.56 -19.13 6.46
CA VAL A 34 1.90 -19.58 7.70
C VAL A 34 2.85 -20.50 8.45
N ILE A 35 3.33 -20.06 9.61
CA ILE A 35 4.24 -20.84 10.47
C ILE A 35 3.60 -20.94 11.84
N ARG A 36 3.36 -22.16 12.34
CA ARG A 36 2.73 -22.41 13.65
C ARG A 36 1.44 -21.59 13.85
N ASN A 37 0.54 -21.65 12.86
CA ASN A 37 -0.73 -20.93 12.84
C ASN A 37 -0.62 -19.39 12.88
N SER A 38 0.59 -18.86 12.69
CA SER A 38 0.85 -17.43 12.62
C SER A 38 1.08 -17.02 11.18
N VAL A 39 0.50 -15.89 10.77
CA VAL A 39 0.72 -15.31 9.44
C VAL A 39 1.93 -14.38 9.52
N LEU A 40 2.96 -14.65 8.71
CA LEU A 40 4.17 -13.84 8.64
C LEU A 40 4.35 -13.28 7.23
N PHE A 41 4.75 -12.02 7.14
CA PHE A 41 5.05 -11.37 5.87
C PHE A 41 6.44 -10.74 5.89
N LYS A 42 7.08 -10.75 4.73
CA LYS A 42 8.42 -10.19 4.53
C LYS A 42 8.26 -8.74 4.09
N VAL A 43 8.92 -7.83 4.80
CA VAL A 43 8.91 -6.39 4.53
C VAL A 43 10.33 -5.94 4.28
N GLU A 44 10.56 -5.26 3.17
CA GLU A 44 11.82 -4.60 2.91
C GLU A 44 11.79 -3.17 3.48
N ILE A 45 12.75 -2.86 4.36
CA ILE A 45 12.93 -1.53 4.95
C ILE A 45 14.40 -1.16 4.74
N GLU A 46 14.66 -0.05 4.05
CA GLU A 46 16.03 0.43 3.74
C GLU A 46 16.92 -0.66 3.10
N GLY A 47 16.38 -1.41 2.14
CA GLY A 47 17.12 -2.47 1.44
C GLY A 47 17.35 -3.75 2.25
N LYS A 48 16.78 -3.85 3.47
CA LYS A 48 16.91 -5.02 4.34
C LYS A 48 15.57 -5.69 4.54
N LEU A 49 15.58 -7.01 4.45
CA LEU A 49 14.40 -7.84 4.65
C LEU A 49 14.16 -8.08 6.15
N TYR A 50 12.94 -7.81 6.59
CA TYR A 50 12.45 -8.07 7.94
C TYR A 50 11.21 -8.96 7.89
N ILE A 51 11.02 -9.78 8.91
CA ILE A 51 9.84 -10.62 9.06
C ILE A 51 8.93 -9.98 10.10
N PHE A 52 7.67 -9.79 9.74
CA PHE A 52 6.63 -9.26 10.62
C PHE A 52 5.56 -10.32 10.86
N LEU A 53 5.10 -10.38 12.11
CA LEU A 53 3.92 -11.13 12.49
C LEU A 53 2.68 -10.28 12.19
N PHE A 54 1.70 -10.87 11.52
CA PHE A 54 0.38 -10.29 11.39
C PHE A 54 -0.44 -10.59 12.64
N ASP A 55 -0.54 -9.60 13.53
CA ASP A 55 -1.25 -9.68 14.79
C ASP A 55 -2.39 -8.64 14.82
N THR A 56 -3.63 -9.10 14.70
CA THR A 56 -4.81 -8.24 14.73
C THR A 56 -5.15 -7.72 16.13
N GLY A 57 -4.57 -8.33 17.18
CA GLY A 57 -4.76 -7.92 18.58
C GLY A 57 -3.76 -6.87 19.07
N ALA A 58 -2.70 -6.60 18.30
CA ALA A 58 -1.66 -5.65 18.65
C ALA A 58 -1.65 -4.41 17.74
N ARG A 59 -1.11 -3.30 18.26
CA ARG A 59 -0.65 -2.20 17.40
C ARG A 59 0.60 -2.64 16.65
N THR A 60 0.95 -1.96 15.56
CA THR A 60 2.24 -2.18 14.90
C THR A 60 3.38 -1.86 15.88
N VAL A 61 4.19 -2.86 16.19
CA VAL A 61 5.37 -2.74 17.06
C VAL A 61 6.60 -3.21 16.29
N ILE A 62 7.74 -2.56 16.55
CA ILE A 62 9.05 -2.94 16.03
C ILE A 62 9.99 -3.22 17.19
N SER A 63 11.00 -4.07 16.97
CA SER A 63 12.01 -4.34 17.99
C SER A 63 12.80 -3.08 18.33
N PRO A 64 13.30 -2.93 19.58
CA PRO A 64 14.14 -1.79 19.96
C PRO A 64 15.35 -1.61 19.03
N LYS A 65 15.98 -2.72 18.63
CA LYS A 65 17.09 -2.73 17.66
C LYS A 65 16.70 -2.18 16.29
N LEU A 66 15.49 -2.45 15.82
CA LEU A 66 14.99 -1.90 14.56
C LEU A 66 14.63 -0.41 14.70
N LYS A 67 14.04 -0.01 15.84
CA LYS A 67 13.73 1.39 16.15
C LYS A 67 14.99 2.27 16.14
N GLU A 68 16.06 1.79 16.77
CA GLU A 68 17.37 2.47 16.81
C GLU A 68 17.98 2.59 15.41
N LYS A 69 17.99 1.50 14.64
CA LYS A 69 18.51 1.49 13.26
C LYS A 69 17.80 2.48 12.35
N LEU A 70 16.47 2.56 12.47
CA LEU A 70 15.64 3.45 11.67
C LEU A 70 15.60 4.88 12.22
N ASN A 71 16.31 5.16 13.33
CA ASN A 71 16.30 6.45 14.02
C ASN A 71 14.88 6.99 14.28
N ILE A 72 13.94 6.10 14.59
CA ILE A 72 12.54 6.47 14.82
C ILE A 72 12.42 7.05 16.23
N LYS A 73 12.36 8.38 16.32
CA LYS A 73 11.91 9.08 17.53
C LYS A 73 10.47 8.68 17.81
N GLU A 74 10.12 8.48 19.07
CA GLU A 74 8.80 7.99 19.49
C GLU A 74 7.67 8.77 18.81
N THR A 75 7.04 8.14 17.84
CA THR A 75 5.77 8.60 17.31
C THR A 75 4.68 8.09 18.24
N GLY A 76 4.44 8.86 19.30
CA GLY A 76 3.14 8.91 19.96
C GLY A 76 2.10 9.47 18.98
N SER A 77 1.72 8.67 18.00
CA SER A 77 0.55 8.83 17.15
C SER A 77 0.46 7.56 16.31
N PRO A 78 -0.73 6.94 16.20
CA PRO A 78 -0.86 5.69 15.47
C PRO A 78 -0.31 5.93 14.06
N LEU A 79 0.66 5.11 13.66
CA LEU A 79 0.93 4.85 12.24
C LEU A 79 -0.35 4.20 11.71
N ARG A 80 -1.37 5.04 11.49
CA ARG A 80 -2.49 4.77 10.63
C ARG A 80 -1.82 4.70 9.28
N LEU A 81 -1.32 3.52 8.94
CA LEU A 81 -1.08 3.09 7.57
C LEU A 81 -2.39 3.39 6.87
N ARG A 82 -2.44 4.58 6.29
CA ARG A 82 -3.44 4.99 5.33
C ARG A 82 -3.10 4.11 4.14
N LEU A 83 -3.57 2.87 4.20
CA LEU A 83 -3.85 2.10 3.00
C LEU A 83 -4.71 3.05 2.17
N LEU A 84 -4.07 3.50 1.10
CA LEU A 84 -4.47 4.59 0.24
C LEU A 84 -5.96 4.45 -0.10
N ARG A 85 -6.73 5.49 0.22
CA ARG A 85 -8.04 5.72 -0.40
C ARG A 85 -7.82 6.48 -1.71
#